data_AF-A0AAQ2IPT9-F1
#
_entry.id   AF-A0AAQ2IPT9-F1
#
_cell.length_a   1.000
_cell.length_b   1.000
_cell.length_c   1.000
_cell.angle_alpha   90.00
_cell.angle_beta   90.00
_cell.angle_gamma   90.00
#
_symmetry.space_group_name_H-M   'P 1'
#
loop_
_entity.id
_entity.type
_entity.pdbx_description
1 polymer ?
#
loop_
_entity_poly.entity_id
_entity_poly.type
_entity_poly.pdbx_seq_one_letter_code
_entity_poly.pdbx_strand_id
1 'polypeptide(L)' 'MHPMLNIAVRAARNAGKILLRASEDLSKVEIQQKGTNDLVTNIDKEAEAVIRDTILKSY' A
#
# COMPACT_ATOMS: atom_id res chain seq x y z
N MET A 1 -19.79 10.74 12.32
CA MET A 1 -18.58 10.34 11.56
C MET A 1 -17.50 9.95 12.54
N HIS A 2 -16.87 8.78 12.38
CA HIS A 2 -15.76 8.36 13.25
C HIS A 2 -14.43 8.81 12.61
N PRO A 3 -13.67 9.76 13.19
CA PRO A 3 -12.51 10.37 12.55
C PRO A 3 -11.45 9.36 12.11
N MET A 4 -11.14 8.38 12.98
CA MET A 4 -10.20 7.29 12.69
C MET A 4 -10.69 6.42 11.51
N LEU A 5 -12.00 6.19 11.37
CA LEU A 5 -12.54 5.39 10.27
C LEU A 5 -12.36 6.13 8.93
N ASN A 6 -12.60 7.44 8.93
CA ASN A 6 -12.44 8.26 7.72
C ASN A 6 -10.97 8.30 7.26
N ILE A 7 -10.02 8.35 8.21
CA ILE A 7 -8.58 8.30 7.93
C ILE A 7 -8.19 6.92 7.37
N ALA A 8 -8.65 5.84 7.99
CA ALA A 8 -8.39 4.47 7.54
C ALA A 8 -8.93 4.23 6.12
N VAL A 9 -10.16 4.67 5.84
CA VAL A 9 -10.76 4.56 4.50
C VAL A 9 -9.96 5.36 3.46
N ARG A 10 -9.47 6.55 3.83
CA ARG A 10 -8.63 7.36 2.94
C ARG A 10 -7.28 6.70 2.66
N ALA A 11 -6.62 6.18 3.70
CA ALA A 11 -5.35 5.46 3.60
C ALA A 11 -5.49 4.23 2.67
N ALA A 12 -6.51 3.41 2.90
CA ALA A 12 -6.78 2.23 2.07
C ALA A 12 -7.06 2.58 0.61
N ARG A 13 -7.83 3.65 0.33
CA ARG A 13 -8.09 4.10 -1.05
C ARG A 13 -6.83 4.58 -1.76
N ASN A 14 -5.93 5.27 -1.07
CA ASN A 14 -4.69 5.75 -1.66
C ASN A 14 -3.75 4.60 -2.00
N ALA A 15 -3.60 3.62 -1.09
CA ALA A 15 -2.83 2.41 -1.35
C ALA A 15 -3.46 1.56 -2.47
N GLY A 16 -4.79 1.44 -2.51
CA GLY A 16 -5.50 0.73 -3.56
C GLY A 16 -5.24 1.29 -4.97
N LYS A 17 -5.07 2.62 -5.11
CA LYS A 17 -4.70 3.23 -6.39
C LYS A 17 -3.30 2.82 -6.86
N ILE A 18 -2.36 2.62 -5.94
CA ILE A 18 -1.00 2.18 -6.26
C ILE A 18 -1.04 0.72 -6.75
N LEU A 19 -1.73 -0.14 -6.01
CA LEU A 19 -1.94 -1.54 -6.41
C LEU A 19 -2.62 -1.66 -7.77
N LEU A 20 -3.65 -0.84 -8.03
CA LEU A 20 -4.34 -0.86 -9.32
C LEU A 20 -3.42 -0.47 -10.48
N ARG A 21 -2.61 0.59 -10.33
CA ARG A 21 -1.64 0.99 -11.34
C ARG A 21 -0.57 -0.07 -11.60
N ALA A 22 -0.09 -0.72 -10.54
CA ALA A 22 0.85 -1.83 -10.68
C ALA A 22 0.24 -3.06 -11.36
N SER A 23 -1.06 -3.29 -11.15
CA SER A 23 -1.77 -4.37 -11.85
C SER A 23 -1.97 -4.11 -13.34
N GLU A 24 -2.01 -2.84 -13.76
CA GLU A 24 -2.08 -2.45 -15.17
C GLU A 24 -0.72 -2.62 -15.88
N ASP A 25 0.39 -2.39 -15.19
CA ASP A 25 1.75 -2.51 -15.72
C ASP A 25 2.67 -3.31 -14.79
N LEU A 26 2.62 -4.63 -14.95
CA LEU A 26 3.43 -5.58 -14.18
C LEU A 26 4.93 -5.53 -14.51
N SER A 27 5.34 -4.83 -15.58
CA SER A 27 6.75 -4.79 -16.00
C SER A 27 7.67 -4.11 -14.98
N LYS A 28 7.09 -3.26 -14.12
CA LYS A 28 7.79 -2.51 -13.07
C LYS A 28 7.68 -3.16 -11.69
N VAL A 29 7.02 -4.30 -11.60
CA VAL A 29 6.83 -5.01 -10.33
C VAL A 29 8.03 -5.90 -10.08
N GLU A 30 8.79 -5.56 -9.04
CA GLU A 30 9.93 -6.33 -8.58
C GLU A 30 9.52 -7.20 -7.41
N ILE A 31 9.75 -8.50 -7.52
CA ILE A 31 9.46 -9.48 -6.48
C ILE A 31 10.74 -9.76 -5.69
N GLN A 32 10.66 -9.69 -4.37
CA GLN A 32 11.71 -10.05 -3.45
C GLN A 32 11.23 -11.21 -2.57
N GLN A 33 12.13 -12.17 -2.31
CA GLN A 33 11.82 -13.28 -1.42
C GLN A 33 12.29 -12.95 0.00
N LYS A 34 11.36 -12.96 0.96
CA LYS A 34 11.66 -12.78 2.39
C LYS A 34 12.01 -14.12 3.06
N GLY A 35 11.45 -15.22 2.57
CA GLY A 35 11.66 -16.55 3.11
C GLY A 35 11.03 -17.64 2.24
N THR A 36 10.99 -18.87 2.76
CA THR A 36 10.34 -20.00 2.06
C THR A 36 8.85 -19.71 1.93
N ASN A 37 8.36 -19.61 0.69
CA ASN A 37 6.97 -19.24 0.36
C ASN A 37 6.54 -17.84 0.87
N ASP A 38 7.48 -16.94 1.14
CA ASP A 38 7.20 -15.56 1.55
C ASP A 38 7.79 -14.58 0.53
N LEU A 39 6.91 -13.88 -0.19
CA LEU A 39 7.24 -12.95 -1.26
C LEU A 39 6.71 -11.56 -0.89
N VAL A 40 7.49 -10.55 -1.25
CA VAL A 40 7.10 -9.15 -1.12
C VAL A 40 7.42 -8.43 -2.42
N THR A 41 6.55 -7.53 -2.86
CA THR A 41 6.83 -6.69 -4.02
C THR A 41 7.35 -5.31 -3.60
N ASN A 42 7.99 -4.60 -4.53
CA ASN A 42 8.22 -3.16 -4.37
C ASN A 42 6.91 -2.39 -4.14
N ILE A 43 5.83 -2.80 -4.81
CA ILE A 43 4.51 -2.20 -4.69
C ILE A 43 3.90 -2.37 -3.30
N ASP A 44 4.11 -3.52 -2.65
CA ASP A 44 3.67 -3.74 -1.26
C ASP A 44 4.31 -2.72 -0.31
N LYS A 45 5.61 -2.46 -0.48
CA LYS A 45 6.35 -1.49 0.35
C LYS A 45 5.85 -0.06 0.11
N GLU A 46 5.57 0.31 -1.14
CA GLU A 46 4.99 1.62 -1.47
C GLU A 46 3.59 1.79 -0.88
N ALA A 47 2.74 0.77 -0.98
CA ALA A 47 1.40 0.78 -0.41
C ALA A 47 1.46 0.93 1.13
N GLU A 48 2.34 0.20 1.80
CA GLU A 48 2.56 0.28 3.25
C GLU A 48 3.01 1.69 3.67
N ALA A 49 3.97 2.27 2.95
CA ALA A 49 4.46 3.62 3.20
C ALA A 49 3.33 4.66 3.11
N VAL A 50 2.46 4.55 2.11
CA VAL A 50 1.31 5.45 1.94
C VAL A 50 0.26 5.30 3.04
N ILE A 51 -0.02 4.07 3.47
CA ILE A 51 -0.94 3.84 4.59
C ILE A 51 -0.38 4.47 5.87
N ARG A 52 0.88 4.19 6.19
CA ARG A 52 1.57 4.71 7.37
C ARG A 52 1.60 6.24 7.36
N ASP A 53 1.98 6.85 6.25
CA ASP A 53 2.06 8.30 6.11
C ASP A 53 0.68 8.97 6.23
N THR A 54 -0.36 8.36 5.66
CA THR A 54 -1.74 8.90 5.77
C THR A 54 -2.25 8.86 7.21
N ILE A 55 -1.96 7.79 7.94
CA ILE A 55 -2.32 7.66 9.36
C ILE A 55 -1.53 8.68 10.18
N LEU A 56 -0.20 8.72 10.06
CA LEU A 56 0.67 9.62 10.83
C LEU A 56 0.40 11.11 10.56
N LYS A 57 -0.03 11.49 9.35
CA LYS A 57 -0.42 12.88 9.06
C LYS A 57 -1.71 13.32 9.72
N SER A 58 -2.54 12.37 10.15
CA SER A 58 -3.88 12.64 10.67
C SER A 58 -3.97 12.49 12.19
N TYR A 59 -2.87 12.13 12.85
CA TYR A 59 -2.68 12.03 14.30
C TYR A 59 -1.59 12.99 14.74
#